data_AF-A0AAQ4DWK0-F1
#
_entry.id   AF-A0AAQ4DWK0-F1
#
_cell.length_a   1.000
_cell.length_b   1.000
_cell.length_c   1.000
_cell.angle_alpha   90.00
_cell.angle_beta   90.00
_cell.angle_gamma   90.00
#
_symmetry.space_group_name_H-M   'P 1'
#
loop_
_entity.id
_entity.type
_entity.pdbx_description
1 polymer ?
#
loop_
_entity_poly.entity_id
_entity_poly.type
_entity_poly.pdbx_seq_one_letter_code
_entity_poly.pdbx_strand_id
1 'polypeptide(L)'
;MLFKCLCPVISAVVSTNLDSKTDLTQLFNWNVKQLFLYVTAEYETESNALNQVVLWDKIIRRGDNAVLDYKNLNTKYYFWDDGHGLKGNKNVTLTLSWNVIPNAGSLPNIMGTGMHSFAFPVEYTSSRV
;
A
#
# COMPACT_ATOMS: atom_id res chain seq x y z
N MET A 1 4.46 -21.56 -28.50
CA MET A 1 3.51 -20.45 -28.71
C MET A 1 2.68 -20.32 -27.44
N LEU A 2 3.10 -19.45 -26.51
CA LEU A 2 2.35 -19.11 -25.31
C LEU A 2 2.43 -17.58 -25.21
N PHE A 3 1.25 -16.97 -25.26
CA PHE A 3 1.04 -15.55 -25.44
C PHE A 3 1.75 -14.74 -24.34
N LYS A 4 2.81 -14.01 -24.72
CA LYS A 4 3.14 -12.74 -24.07
C LYS A 4 2.02 -11.78 -24.45
N CYS A 5 1.04 -11.58 -23.58
CA CYS A 5 0.28 -10.34 -23.61
C CYS A 5 1.27 -9.21 -23.36
N LEU A 6 1.66 -8.53 -24.45
CA LEU A 6 2.32 -7.23 -24.42
C LEU A 6 1.29 -6.20 -23.95
N CYS A 7 0.91 -6.24 -22.67
CA CYS A 7 0.41 -5.06 -22.01
C CYS A 7 1.64 -4.27 -21.55
N PRO A 8 1.78 -2.97 -21.86
CA PRO A 8 2.87 -2.16 -21.32
C PRO A 8 2.65 -2.01 -19.81
N VAL A 9 3.17 -2.97 -19.04
CA VAL A 9 3.16 -2.92 -17.59
C VAL A 9 4.05 -1.76 -17.17
N ILE A 10 3.41 -0.64 -16.85
CA ILE A 10 4.06 0.51 -16.26
C ILE A 10 4.43 0.12 -14.84
N SER A 11 5.69 0.29 -14.48
CA SER A 11 6.22 0.05 -13.14
C SER A 11 6.84 1.38 -12.70
N ALA A 12 6.13 2.09 -11.82
CA ALA A 12 6.61 3.34 -11.22
C ALA A 12 6.99 3.08 -9.76
N VAL A 13 8.17 3.55 -9.35
CA VAL A 13 8.54 3.67 -7.93
C VAL A 13 8.15 5.06 -7.49
N VAL A 14 7.28 5.16 -6.49
CA VAL A 14 6.90 6.44 -5.90
C VAL A 14 7.49 6.50 -4.50
N SER A 15 8.30 7.53 -4.26
CA SER A 15 8.75 7.89 -2.92
C SER A 15 7.60 8.65 -2.25
N THR A 16 6.84 7.98 -1.38
CA THR A 16 5.66 8.58 -0.75
C THR A 16 6.05 9.23 0.58
N ASN A 17 5.77 10.53 0.74
CA ASN A 17 5.96 11.24 2.01
C ASN A 17 4.80 10.95 2.97
N LEU A 18 4.57 9.66 3.25
CA LEU A 18 3.62 9.25 4.28
C LEU A 18 4.35 9.26 5.63
N ASP A 19 4.37 10.40 6.30
CA ASP A 19 4.86 10.52 7.68
C ASP A 19 3.85 9.88 8.64
N SER A 20 3.91 8.56 8.77
CA SER A 20 3.05 7.79 9.67
C SER A 20 3.83 7.42 10.93
N LYS A 21 3.70 8.26 11.97
CA LYS A 21 4.12 7.89 13.32
C LYS A 21 2.94 7.28 14.05
N THR A 22 2.86 5.96 14.04
CA THR A 22 1.76 5.22 14.66
C THR A 22 2.31 4.21 15.65
N ASP A 23 1.85 4.29 16.90
CA ASP A 23 2.15 3.30 17.93
C ASP A 23 1.05 2.23 17.93
N LEU A 24 1.38 1.04 17.45
CA LEU A 24 0.47 -0.11 17.42
C LEU A 24 0.72 -1.08 18.58
N THR A 25 1.62 -0.73 19.52
CA THR A 25 1.96 -1.58 20.67
C THR A 25 0.72 -1.93 21.49
N GLN A 26 -0.21 -0.97 21.63
CA GLN A 26 -1.45 -1.14 22.37
C GLN A 26 -2.42 -2.14 21.73
N LEU A 27 -2.25 -2.48 20.44
CA LEU A 27 -3.09 -3.48 19.77
C LEU A 27 -2.68 -4.91 20.14
N PHE A 28 -1.46 -5.12 20.64
CA PHE A 28 -1.00 -6.44 21.05
C PHE A 28 -1.53 -6.80 22.44
N ASN A 29 -2.55 -7.65 22.48
CA ASN A 29 -3.01 -8.31 23.70
C ASN A 29 -2.60 -9.80 23.74
N TRP A 30 -2.99 -10.52 24.79
CA TRP A 30 -2.66 -11.94 24.99
C TRP A 30 -3.13 -12.86 23.85
N ASN A 31 -4.13 -12.47 23.06
CA ASN A 31 -4.64 -13.25 21.93
C ASN A 31 -4.03 -12.83 20.57
N VAL A 32 -3.44 -11.64 20.42
CA VAL A 32 -2.92 -11.17 19.12
C VAL A 32 -1.53 -11.76 18.82
N LYS A 33 -1.45 -12.61 17.79
CA LYS A 33 -0.20 -13.27 17.38
C LYS A 33 0.68 -12.34 16.56
N GLN A 34 0.08 -11.72 15.55
CA GLN A 34 0.75 -10.82 14.62
C GLN A 34 -0.24 -9.81 14.04
N LEU A 35 0.28 -8.68 13.61
CA LEU A 35 -0.42 -7.69 12.80
C LEU A 35 0.11 -7.79 11.37
N PHE A 36 -0.79 -7.80 10.39
CA PHE A 36 -0.44 -7.68 8.98
C PHE A 36 -0.82 -6.29 8.50
N LEU A 37 0.18 -5.43 8.31
CA LEU A 37 0.01 -4.07 7.86
C LEU A 37 0.27 -4.00 6.38
N TYR A 38 -0.48 -3.16 5.69
CA TYR A 38 -0.26 -2.90 4.29
C TYR A 38 -0.74 -1.50 3.91
N VAL A 39 -0.09 -0.93 2.92
CA VAL A 39 -0.48 0.34 2.30
C VAL A 39 -1.08 0.04 0.94
N THR A 40 -2.31 0.49 0.75
CA THR A 40 -3.03 0.41 -0.52
C THR A 40 -3.08 1.78 -1.18
N ALA A 41 -2.84 1.81 -2.49
CA ALA A 41 -3.23 2.92 -3.34
C ALA A 41 -4.61 2.65 -3.90
N GLU A 42 -5.50 3.61 -3.72
CA GLU A 42 -6.85 3.65 -4.27
C GLU A 42 -6.93 4.76 -5.30
N TYR A 43 -7.42 4.42 -6.48
CA TYR A 43 -7.57 5.37 -7.58
C TYR A 43 -8.74 4.98 -8.49
N GLU A 44 -9.31 5.98 -9.15
CA GLU A 44 -10.43 5.81 -10.06
C GLU A 44 -9.92 5.89 -11.51
N THR A 45 -10.55 5.15 -12.41
CA THR A 45 -10.30 5.21 -13.86
C THR A 45 -11.62 5.25 -14.62
N GLU A 46 -11.60 5.64 -15.89
CA GLU A 46 -12.82 5.63 -16.72
C GLU A 46 -13.45 4.22 -16.83
N SER A 47 -12.61 3.18 -16.74
CA SER A 47 -13.05 1.78 -16.78
C SER A 47 -13.58 1.25 -15.46
N ASN A 48 -13.09 1.77 -14.32
CA ASN A 48 -13.36 1.22 -13.00
C ASN A 48 -13.54 2.33 -11.96
N ALA A 49 -14.65 2.28 -11.23
CA ALA A 49 -14.95 3.23 -10.17
C ALA A 49 -14.02 3.13 -8.95
N LEU A 50 -13.36 1.99 -8.73
CA LEU A 50 -12.40 1.81 -7.64
C LEU A 50 -11.36 0.76 -8.02
N ASN A 51 -10.11 1.18 -8.17
CA ASN A 51 -8.95 0.29 -8.30
C ASN A 51 -8.13 0.36 -7.02
N GLN A 52 -7.70 -0.80 -6.51
CA GLN A 52 -6.92 -0.89 -5.27
C GLN A 52 -5.67 -1.75 -5.50
N VAL A 53 -4.49 -1.19 -5.20
CA VAL A 53 -3.20 -1.86 -5.39
C VAL A 53 -2.37 -1.78 -4.11
N VAL A 54 -1.80 -2.89 -3.68
CA VAL A 54 -0.92 -2.94 -2.50
C VAL A 54 0.51 -2.57 -2.88
N LEU A 55 1.08 -1.56 -2.22
CA LEU A 55 2.42 -1.04 -2.53
C LEU A 55 3.48 -1.44 -1.51
N TRP A 56 3.06 -1.66 -0.28
CA TRP A 56 3.93 -1.99 0.84
C TRP A 56 3.18 -2.85 1.83
N ASP A 57 3.89 -3.80 2.43
CA ASP A 57 3.37 -4.68 3.47
C ASP A 57 4.43 -4.91 4.55
N LYS A 58 3.99 -5.10 5.78
CA LYS A 58 4.83 -5.50 6.91
C LYS A 58 4.05 -6.37 7.87
N ILE A 59 4.67 -7.45 8.30
CA ILE A 59 4.17 -8.28 9.39
C ILE A 59 4.92 -7.89 10.66
N ILE A 60 4.19 -7.54 11.72
CA ILE A 60 4.74 -7.29 13.06
C ILE A 60 4.26 -8.41 13.97
N ARG A 61 5.18 -9.14 14.61
CA ARG A 61 4.83 -10.21 15.55
C ARG A 61 4.83 -9.67 16.96
N ARG A 62 4.15 -10.38 17.86
CA ARG A 62 4.21 -10.07 19.29
C ARG A 62 5.65 -10.16 19.78
N GLY A 63 6.12 -9.10 20.44
CA GLY A 63 7.50 -8.97 20.93
C GLY A 63 8.41 -8.17 20.00
N ASP A 64 7.98 -7.89 18.77
CA ASP A 64 8.67 -6.97 17.88
C ASP A 64 8.35 -5.51 18.22
N ASN A 65 9.17 -4.58 17.73
CA ASN A 65 8.88 -3.15 17.83
C ASN A 65 7.66 -2.80 16.97
N ALA A 66 6.55 -2.44 17.64
CA ALA A 66 5.28 -2.06 17.04
C ALA A 66 5.10 -0.54 16.86
N VAL A 67 6.16 0.24 17.10
CA VAL A 67 6.19 1.67 16.79
C VAL A 67 6.64 1.84 15.35
N LEU A 68 5.75 2.38 14.52
CA LEU A 68 6.07 2.77 13.15
C LEU A 68 6.63 4.19 13.17
N ASP A 69 7.87 4.36 12.74
CA ASP A 69 8.48 5.67 12.46
C ASP A 69 9.10 5.61 11.07
N TYR A 70 8.24 5.59 10.06
CA TYR A 70 8.65 5.61 8.67
C TYR A 70 8.60 7.03 8.15
N LYS A 71 9.78 7.60 7.92
CA LYS A 71 9.96 8.83 7.15
C LYS A 71 10.31 8.42 5.73
N ASN A 72 9.41 8.71 4.80
CA ASN A 72 9.50 8.30 3.40
C ASN A 72 9.42 6.78 3.18
N LEU A 73 8.21 6.28 2.95
CA LEU A 73 7.98 4.87 2.65
C LEU A 73 8.38 4.57 1.21
N ASN A 74 9.44 3.78 1.06
CA ASN A 74 9.79 3.16 -0.22
C ASN A 74 8.79 2.04 -0.53
N THR A 75 8.06 2.19 -1.63
CA THR A 75 7.13 1.16 -2.11
C THR A 75 7.90 -0.12 -2.44
N LYS A 76 7.50 -1.24 -1.84
CA LYS A 76 8.08 -2.56 -2.11
C LYS A 76 7.61 -3.12 -3.45
N TYR A 77 6.37 -2.82 -3.81
CA TYR A 77 5.78 -3.18 -5.08
C TYR A 77 5.59 -1.95 -5.96
N TYR A 78 5.75 -2.16 -7.26
CA TYR A 78 5.44 -1.16 -8.26
C TYR A 78 3.93 -1.00 -8.40
N PHE A 79 3.49 0.18 -8.80
CA PHE A 79 2.11 0.38 -9.22
C PHE A 79 1.85 -0.45 -10.47
N TRP A 80 1.12 -1.55 -10.33
CA TRP A 80 0.72 -2.40 -11.43
C TRP A 80 -0.70 -2.03 -11.84
N ASP A 81 -0.89 -1.71 -13.12
CA ASP A 81 -2.19 -1.39 -13.71
C ASP A 81 -2.29 -2.07 -15.07
N ASP A 82 -3.51 -2.50 -15.44
CA ASP A 82 -3.77 -3.22 -16.68
C ASP A 82 -3.80 -2.28 -17.92
N GLY A 83 -3.18 -1.10 -17.83
CA GLY A 83 -3.11 -0.13 -18.93
C GLY A 83 -2.39 1.18 -18.61
N HIS A 84 -2.86 2.27 -19.22
CA HIS A 84 -2.36 3.64 -19.02
C HIS A 84 -3.15 4.42 -17.95
N GLY A 85 -4.03 3.75 -17.20
CA GLY A 85 -4.99 4.40 -16.29
C GLY A 85 -4.34 5.18 -15.16
N LEU A 86 -3.15 4.75 -14.71
CA LEU A 86 -2.37 5.45 -13.69
C LEU A 86 -1.73 6.78 -14.15
N LYS A 87 -1.49 6.96 -15.46
CA LYS A 87 -0.83 8.17 -15.97
C LYS A 87 -1.75 9.37 -15.85
N GLY A 88 -1.29 10.44 -15.20
CA GLY A 88 -2.08 11.66 -15.06
C GLY A 88 -3.27 11.55 -14.11
N ASN A 89 -3.35 10.48 -13.31
CA ASN A 89 -4.36 10.36 -12.27
C ASN A 89 -4.14 11.40 -11.18
N LYS A 90 -5.12 12.29 -10.99
CA LYS A 90 -5.01 13.43 -10.08
C LYS A 90 -5.27 13.05 -8.62
N ASN A 91 -6.05 11.99 -8.40
CA ASN A 91 -6.53 11.59 -7.08
C ASN A 91 -6.14 10.14 -6.80
N VAL A 92 -4.87 9.90 -6.48
CA VAL A 92 -4.45 8.61 -5.94
C VAL A 92 -4.30 8.74 -4.44
N THR A 93 -5.05 7.92 -3.71
CA THR A 93 -5.13 7.98 -2.26
C THR A 93 -4.44 6.77 -1.66
N LEU A 94 -3.44 7.02 -0.82
CA LEU A 94 -2.78 5.99 -0.05
C LEU A 94 -3.49 5.83 1.28
N THR A 95 -3.85 4.60 1.60
CA THR A 95 -4.47 4.24 2.87
C THR A 95 -3.63 3.19 3.56
N LEU A 96 -3.22 3.45 4.79
CA LEU A 96 -2.61 2.44 5.66
C LEU A 96 -3.72 1.64 6.33
N SER A 97 -3.69 0.31 6.20
CA SER A 97 -4.62 -0.60 6.86
C SER A 97 -3.88 -1.74 7.53
N TRP A 98 -4.50 -2.40 8.51
CA TRP A 98 -3.91 -3.56 9.15
C TRP A 98 -4.95 -4.61 9.55
N ASN A 99 -4.53 -5.87 9.50
CA ASN A 99 -5.33 -7.02 9.91
C ASN A 99 -4.76 -7.56 11.21
N VAL A 100 -5.63 -7.79 12.18
CA VAL A 100 -5.24 -8.38 13.46
C VAL A 100 -5.38 -9.89 13.34
N ILE A 101 -4.27 -10.61 13.45
CA ILE A 101 -4.25 -12.07 13.38
C ILE A 101 -4.18 -12.62 14.81
N PRO A 102 -5.27 -13.17 15.35
CA PRO A 102 -5.24 -13.77 16.66
C PRO A 102 -4.60 -15.17 16.64
N ASN A 103 -4.28 -15.69 17.82
CA ASN A 103 -3.94 -17.10 18.00
C ASN A 103 -5.17 -17.99 17.75
N ALA A 104 -6.37 -17.52 18.14
CA ALA A 104 -7.65 -18.16 17.84
C ALA A 104 -8.77 -17.11 17.72
N GLY A 105 -9.71 -17.33 16.79
CA GLY A 105 -10.92 -16.53 16.63
C GLY A 105 -11.03 -15.77 15.30
N SER A 106 -11.79 -14.68 15.31
CA SER A 106 -12.09 -13.86 14.13
C SER A 106 -10.88 -13.05 13.63
N LEU A 107 -10.86 -12.75 12.33
CA LEU A 107 -9.81 -11.98 11.65
C LEU A 107 -10.35 -10.58 11.31
N PRO A 108 -10.35 -9.62 12.26
CA PRO A 108 -10.84 -8.29 11.97
C PRO A 108 -9.83 -7.52 11.11
N ASN A 109 -10.37 -6.88 10.07
CA ASN A 109 -9.67 -5.87 9.27
C ASN A 109 -9.95 -4.50 9.87
N ILE A 110 -8.90 -3.75 10.19
CA ILE A 110 -8.98 -2.41 10.74
C ILE A 110 -8.33 -1.45 9.74
N MET A 111 -9.12 -0.50 9.25
CA MET A 111 -8.59 0.60 8.45
C MET A 111 -7.84 1.57 9.38
N GLY A 112 -6.66 1.98 8.94
CA GLY A 112 -5.85 2.94 9.68
C GLY A 112 -6.29 4.37 9.46
N THR A 113 -5.78 5.25 10.30
CA THR A 113 -6.10 6.69 10.33
C THR A 113 -5.30 7.53 9.34
N GLY A 114 -4.33 6.94 8.64
CA GLY A 114 -3.45 7.65 7.71
C GLY A 114 -3.94 7.54 6.27
N MET A 115 -4.44 8.66 5.72
CA MET A 115 -4.79 8.81 4.32
C MET A 115 -3.93 9.92 3.70
N HIS A 116 -3.29 9.64 2.57
CA HIS A 116 -2.50 10.63 1.84
C HIS A 116 -2.78 10.57 0.36
N SER A 117 -3.32 11.66 -0.18
CA SER A 117 -3.64 11.75 -1.60
C SER A 117 -2.55 12.51 -2.35
N PHE A 118 -2.16 11.98 -3.50
CA PHE A 118 -1.21 12.61 -4.40
C PHE A 118 -1.61 12.39 -5.86
N ALA A 119 -1.06 13.22 -6.75
CA ALA A 119 -1.29 13.11 -8.18
C ALA A 119 -0.11 12.42 -8.86
N PHE A 120 -0.41 11.50 -9.79
CA PHE A 120 0.59 10.95 -10.68
C PHE A 120 0.91 11.94 -11.82
N PRO A 121 2.19 12.06 -12.19
CA PRO A 121 2.56 12.86 -13.36
C PRO A 121 2.01 12.22 -14.64
N VAL A 122 1.81 13.06 -15.66
CA VAL A 122 1.37 12.64 -17.00
C VAL A 122 2.47 11.85 -17.72
N GLU A 123 3.73 12.15 -17.41
CA GLU A 123 4.90 11.46 -17.94
C GLU A 123 5.68 10.76 -16.82
N TYR A 124 6.10 9.52 -17.07
CA TYR A 124 6.99 8.80 -16.16
C TYR A 124 8.44 9.18 -16.45
N THR A 125 9.17 9.62 -15.43
CA THR A 125 10.62 9.76 -15.52
C THR A 125 11.26 8.38 -15.62
N SER A 126 11.82 8.07 -16.78
CA SER A 126 12.70 6.93 -17.04
C SER A 126 14.09 7.14 -16.41
N SER A 127 14.17 7.40 -15.10
CA SER A 127 15.45 7.44 -14.41
C SER A 127 15.67 6.10 -13.72
N ARG A 128 16.29 5.16 -14.44
CA ARG A 128 17.13 4.13 -13.80
C ARG A 128 18.44 4.81 -13.45
N VAL A 129 18.64 5.14 -12.18
CA VAL A 129 19.98 5.43 -11.64
C VAL A 129 20.28 4.36 -10.62
#